data_AF-A0A117J4V3-F1
#
_entry.id   AF-A0A117J4V3-F1
#
_cell.length_a   1.000
_cell.length_b   1.000
_cell.length_c   1.000
_cell.angle_alpha   90.00
_cell.angle_beta   90.00
_cell.angle_gamma   90.00
#
_symmetry.space_group_name_H-M   'P 1'
#
loop_
_entity.id
_entity.type
_entity.pdbx_description
1 polymer ?
#
loop_
_entity_poly.entity_id
_entity_poly.type
_entity_poly.pdbx_seq_one_letter_code
_entity_poly.pdbx_strand_id
1 'polypeptide(L)'
;MDKLAYLAKTLSRTTRKDYENYVVNAVWNRLGDDTLKPVSQQWLARPDGKGYFIDLYFPQVNLGVECDEPFHHNQKAADRARELDLMDILNQIDANHGYKALHIDISKGYDSVNAQIDMAVEEIRSEAQRRKDAGDFTEWSPDAGDETKLDGRQSISVGDGLSFRTICDVCNEVFDSGYQGQQHAYFRPQGPFRKSYPSYMAWFPTKMAVEGKGRKGWLNIVSPDGSVICEGREGENYEGDGDSSARVVFVMVKDPITGVSGYHFLGVFEPRGTKEVNGQQYRLYRRIAESFPILRG
;
A
#
# COMPACT_ATOMS: atom_id res chain seq x y z
N MET A 1 1.78 -9.53 -15.70
CA MET A 1 3.01 -10.30 -15.43
C MET A 1 2.54 -11.71 -15.13
N ASP A 2 3.10 -12.74 -15.75
CA ASP A 2 2.66 -14.11 -15.48
C ASP A 2 3.02 -14.57 -14.04
N LYS A 3 2.34 -15.61 -13.59
CA LYS A 3 2.49 -16.19 -12.24
C LYS A 3 3.94 -16.55 -11.90
N LEU A 4 4.67 -17.17 -12.84
CA LEU A 4 6.04 -17.62 -12.61
C LEU A 4 6.98 -16.43 -12.37
N ALA A 5 6.90 -15.40 -13.22
CA ALA A 5 7.69 -14.19 -13.08
C ALA A 5 7.38 -13.44 -11.77
N TYR A 6 6.11 -13.40 -11.36
CA TYR A 6 5.71 -12.82 -10.08
C TYR A 6 6.35 -13.58 -8.91
N LEU A 7 6.22 -14.91 -8.89
CA LEU A 7 6.76 -15.76 -7.82
C LEU A 7 8.29 -15.66 -7.73
N ALA A 8 8.99 -15.73 -8.87
CA ALA A 8 10.45 -15.63 -8.91
C ALA A 8 10.94 -14.30 -8.30
N LYS A 9 10.32 -13.18 -8.68
CA LYS A 9 10.69 -11.86 -8.13
C LYS A 9 10.35 -11.75 -6.65
N THR A 10 9.14 -12.17 -6.26
CA THR A 10 8.66 -12.10 -4.86
C THR A 10 9.57 -12.90 -3.93
N LEU A 11 9.89 -14.15 -4.28
CA LEU A 11 10.69 -15.05 -3.44
C LEU A 11 12.20 -14.72 -3.45
N SER A 12 12.69 -13.99 -4.45
CA SER A 12 14.08 -13.50 -4.52
C SER A 12 14.32 -12.18 -3.79
N ARG A 13 13.27 -11.46 -3.37
CA ARG A 13 13.38 -10.11 -2.79
C ARG A 13 14.08 -10.09 -1.42
N THR A 14 14.08 -11.22 -0.71
CA THR A 14 14.66 -11.40 0.63
C THR A 14 16.14 -11.84 0.64
N THR A 15 16.80 -11.89 -0.52
CA THR A 15 18.15 -12.48 -0.73
C THR A 15 19.30 -11.90 0.11
N ARG A 16 19.12 -10.78 0.82
CA ARG A 16 20.17 -10.16 1.65
C ARG A 16 20.23 -10.70 3.09
N LYS A 17 19.36 -11.65 3.44
CA LYS A 17 19.30 -12.29 4.75
C LYS A 17 19.08 -13.79 4.56
N ASP A 18 20.12 -14.57 4.84
CA ASP A 18 20.16 -16.00 4.52
C ASP A 18 19.00 -16.78 5.17
N TYR A 19 18.73 -16.51 6.45
CA TYR A 19 17.67 -17.19 7.20
C TYR A 19 16.26 -16.72 6.81
N GLU A 20 16.04 -15.41 6.60
CA GLU A 20 14.78 -14.86 6.07
C GLU A 20 14.45 -15.54 4.73
N ASN A 21 15.44 -15.61 3.83
CA ASN A 21 15.26 -16.23 2.51
C ASN A 21 14.97 -17.74 2.61
N TYR A 22 15.68 -18.47 3.48
CA TYR A 22 15.42 -19.88 3.72
C TYR A 22 13.99 -20.12 4.22
N VAL A 23 13.56 -19.39 5.25
CA VAL A 23 12.23 -19.52 5.85
C VAL A 23 11.12 -19.22 4.83
N VAL A 24 11.21 -18.09 4.12
CA VAL A 24 10.20 -17.68 3.13
C VAL A 24 10.05 -18.71 2.02
N ASN A 25 11.17 -19.21 1.48
CA ASN A 25 11.13 -20.22 0.42
C ASN A 25 10.66 -21.58 0.92
N ALA A 26 11.05 -21.99 2.15
CA ALA A 26 10.61 -23.24 2.74
C ALA A 26 9.10 -23.26 2.98
N VAL A 27 8.53 -22.19 3.53
CA VAL A 27 7.08 -22.04 3.74
C VAL A 27 6.35 -22.13 2.40
N TRP A 28 6.71 -21.30 1.41
CA TRP A 28 6.02 -21.29 0.11
C TRP A 28 6.03 -22.67 -0.58
N ASN A 29 7.21 -23.29 -0.66
CA ASN A 29 7.35 -24.57 -1.36
C ASN A 29 6.65 -25.73 -0.64
N ARG A 30 6.58 -25.70 0.70
CA ARG A 30 5.86 -26.72 1.48
C ARG A 30 4.36 -26.50 1.50
N LEU A 31 3.92 -25.25 1.45
CA LEU A 31 2.50 -24.88 1.42
C LEU A 31 1.81 -25.52 0.22
N GLY A 32 2.42 -25.45 -0.96
CA GLY A 32 1.95 -26.15 -2.16
C GLY A 32 0.52 -25.78 -2.61
N ASP A 33 -0.02 -24.67 -2.11
CA ASP A 33 -1.33 -24.13 -2.48
C ASP A 33 -1.10 -22.86 -3.31
N ASP A 34 -1.27 -22.99 -4.62
CA ASP A 34 -1.05 -21.92 -5.58
C ASP A 34 -2.28 -21.00 -5.74
N THR A 35 -3.36 -21.28 -5.01
CA THR A 35 -4.52 -20.37 -4.89
C THR A 35 -4.24 -19.22 -3.93
N LEU A 36 -3.19 -19.31 -3.10
CA LEU A 36 -2.74 -18.26 -2.19
C LEU A 36 -1.71 -17.34 -2.84
N LYS A 37 -1.86 -16.02 -2.64
CA LYS A 37 -0.92 -14.99 -3.09
C LYS A 37 0.17 -14.79 -2.04
N PRO A 38 1.45 -15.09 -2.34
CA PRO A 38 2.55 -14.68 -1.48
C PRO A 38 2.88 -13.21 -1.70
N VAL A 39 3.09 -12.47 -0.63
CA VAL A 39 3.60 -11.09 -0.64
C VAL A 39 4.79 -11.01 0.30
N SER A 40 5.99 -10.78 -0.24
CA SER A 40 7.20 -10.63 0.57
C SER A 40 7.37 -9.19 1.06
N GLN A 41 7.90 -9.00 2.28
CA GLN A 41 8.23 -7.68 2.84
C GLN A 41 7.03 -6.72 2.79
N GLN A 42 5.92 -7.12 3.41
CA GLN A 42 4.70 -6.31 3.51
C GLN A 42 4.77 -5.41 4.76
N TRP A 43 4.47 -4.13 4.62
CA TRP A 43 4.45 -3.20 5.76
C TRP A 43 3.22 -3.41 6.64
N LEU A 44 3.46 -3.52 7.96
CA LEU A 44 2.46 -3.49 9.01
C LEU A 44 2.64 -2.21 9.84
N ALA A 45 1.71 -1.27 9.68
CA ALA A 45 1.67 -0.06 10.47
C ALA A 45 1.15 -0.35 11.88
N ARG A 46 1.69 0.35 12.88
CA ARG A 46 1.26 0.29 14.29
C ARG A 46 0.57 1.61 14.67
N PRO A 47 -0.39 1.59 15.61
CA PRO A 47 -1.13 2.80 16.03
C PRO A 47 -0.24 3.92 16.59
N ASP A 48 0.98 3.61 17.03
CA ASP A 48 1.96 4.57 17.54
C ASP A 48 2.74 5.31 16.43
N GLY A 49 2.35 5.13 15.17
CA GLY A 49 2.99 5.74 14.01
C GLY A 49 4.30 5.06 13.59
N LYS A 50 4.64 3.92 14.22
CA LYS A 50 5.74 3.04 13.78
C LYS A 50 5.19 1.90 12.93
N GLY A 51 6.06 0.98 12.55
CA GLY A 51 5.68 -0.26 11.89
C GLY A 51 6.91 -1.12 11.61
N TYR A 52 6.68 -2.25 10.95
CA TYR A 52 7.75 -3.13 10.50
C TYR A 52 7.31 -3.92 9.26
N PHE A 53 8.28 -4.50 8.56
CA PHE A 53 8.03 -5.35 7.41
C PHE A 53 7.89 -6.82 7.83
N ILE A 54 6.82 -7.45 7.39
CA ILE A 54 6.56 -8.89 7.49
C ILE A 54 7.28 -9.61 6.36
N ASP A 55 8.00 -10.68 6.65
CA ASP A 55 8.87 -11.33 5.67
C ASP A 55 8.07 -12.02 4.55
N LEU A 56 6.98 -12.72 4.90
CA LEU A 56 6.03 -13.31 3.96
C LEU A 56 4.59 -13.17 4.47
N TYR A 57 3.70 -12.63 3.65
CA TYR A 57 2.30 -12.37 3.99
C TYR A 57 1.36 -13.01 2.97
N PHE A 58 0.23 -13.52 3.47
CA PHE A 58 -0.84 -14.12 2.68
C PHE A 58 -2.16 -13.35 2.88
N PRO A 59 -2.50 -12.41 1.97
CA PRO A 59 -3.65 -11.51 2.15
C PRO A 59 -4.98 -12.22 2.35
N GLN A 60 -5.22 -13.32 1.64
CA GLN A 60 -6.51 -14.03 1.65
C GLN A 60 -6.83 -14.68 2.99
N VAL A 61 -5.82 -14.94 3.81
CA VAL A 61 -5.96 -15.54 5.15
C VAL A 61 -5.57 -14.57 6.28
N ASN A 62 -5.04 -13.39 5.93
CA ASN A 62 -4.49 -12.41 6.85
C ASN A 62 -3.43 -12.96 7.83
N LEU A 63 -2.57 -13.87 7.34
CA LEU A 63 -1.48 -14.47 8.11
C LEU A 63 -0.13 -14.01 7.56
N GLY A 64 0.78 -13.66 8.48
CA GLY A 64 2.18 -13.35 8.20
C GLY A 64 3.11 -14.39 8.78
N VAL A 65 4.24 -14.64 8.12
CA VAL A 65 5.37 -15.42 8.65
C VAL A 65 6.53 -14.47 8.91
N GLU A 66 7.09 -14.54 10.11
CA GLU A 66 8.16 -13.66 10.59
C GLU A 66 9.36 -14.50 11.05
N CYS A 67 10.53 -14.23 10.49
CA CYS A 67 11.79 -14.87 10.83
C CYS A 67 12.47 -14.12 11.97
N ASP A 68 12.46 -14.70 13.17
CA ASP A 68 12.99 -14.07 14.38
C ASP A 68 14.50 -14.34 14.50
N GLU A 69 15.32 -13.35 14.16
CA GLU A 69 16.79 -13.41 14.25
C GLU A 69 17.32 -12.75 15.54
N PRO A 70 18.11 -13.45 16.39
CA PRO A 70 18.56 -12.95 17.70
C PRO A 70 19.34 -11.63 17.69
N PHE A 71 19.98 -11.27 16.56
CA PHE A 71 20.95 -10.16 16.48
C PHE A 71 20.44 -8.94 15.67
N HIS A 72 19.15 -8.82 15.38
CA HIS A 72 18.65 -7.79 14.46
C HIS A 72 17.67 -6.76 15.04
N HIS A 73 17.37 -6.80 16.34
CA HIS A 73 16.17 -6.13 16.85
C HIS A 73 16.19 -4.58 16.93
N ASN A 74 17.33 -3.89 17.08
CA ASN A 74 17.27 -2.46 17.44
C ASN A 74 17.80 -1.43 16.42
N GLN A 75 18.81 -1.75 15.59
CA GLN A 75 19.35 -0.78 14.62
C GLN A 75 18.73 -0.89 13.21
N LYS A 76 18.44 -2.11 12.73
CA LYS A 76 17.93 -2.34 11.36
C LYS A 76 16.45 -1.98 11.18
N ALA A 77 15.62 -2.08 12.22
CA ALA A 77 14.20 -1.75 12.11
C ALA A 77 13.97 -0.25 11.86
N ALA A 78 14.76 0.62 12.51
CA ALA A 78 14.75 2.05 12.27
C ALA A 78 15.27 2.42 10.86
N ASP A 79 16.25 1.68 10.33
CA ASP A 79 16.76 1.87 8.97
C ASP A 79 15.74 1.43 7.91
N ARG A 80 15.05 0.29 8.08
CA ARG A 80 13.99 -0.17 7.16
C ARG A 80 12.78 0.77 7.12
N ALA A 81 12.43 1.42 8.23
CA ALA A 81 11.38 2.45 8.21
C ALA A 81 11.71 3.62 7.24
N ARG A 82 12.99 3.89 6.96
CA ARG A 82 13.42 4.86 5.93
C ARG A 82 13.31 4.33 4.50
N GLU A 83 13.18 3.02 4.33
CA GLU A 83 12.92 2.38 3.03
C GLU A 83 11.42 2.33 2.71
N LEU A 84 10.55 2.71 3.66
CA LEU A 84 9.10 2.73 3.46
C LEU A 84 8.72 3.60 2.27
N ASP A 85 7.99 3.01 1.32
CA ASP A 85 7.48 3.73 0.16
C ASP A 85 5.95 3.87 0.16
N LEU A 86 5.42 4.52 -0.86
CA LEU A 86 3.98 4.73 -1.00
C LEU A 86 3.21 3.42 -1.26
N MET A 87 3.83 2.45 -1.94
CA MET A 87 3.20 1.16 -2.19
C MET A 87 2.99 0.40 -0.89
N ASP A 88 3.97 0.47 0.00
CA ASP A 88 3.91 -0.11 1.33
C ASP A 88 2.80 0.53 2.18
N ILE A 89 2.67 1.86 2.15
CA ILE A 89 1.59 2.58 2.85
C ILE A 89 0.22 2.20 2.28
N LEU A 90 0.09 2.13 0.96
CA LEU A 90 -1.18 1.82 0.30
C LEU A 90 -1.64 0.38 0.55
N ASN A 91 -0.69 -0.55 0.68
CA ASN A 91 -0.96 -1.96 0.92
C ASN A 91 -0.82 -2.34 2.40
N GLN A 92 -0.63 -1.36 3.29
CA GLN A 92 -0.35 -1.64 4.70
C GLN A 92 -1.46 -2.50 5.29
N ILE A 93 -1.08 -3.46 6.13
CA ILE A 93 -2.05 -4.30 6.83
C ILE A 93 -2.64 -3.50 7.98
N ASP A 94 -3.97 -3.54 8.12
CA ASP A 94 -4.61 -3.07 9.34
C ASP A 94 -4.59 -4.18 10.40
N ALA A 95 -3.77 -3.98 11.44
CA ALA A 95 -3.61 -4.91 12.54
C ALA A 95 -4.94 -5.19 13.28
N ASN A 96 -5.93 -4.29 13.20
CA ASN A 96 -7.22 -4.44 13.88
C ASN A 96 -8.15 -5.43 13.16
N HIS A 97 -7.82 -5.86 11.95
CA HIS A 97 -8.62 -6.78 11.13
C HIS A 97 -8.17 -8.24 11.23
N GLY A 98 -7.69 -8.65 12.41
CA GLY A 98 -7.39 -10.07 12.69
C GLY A 98 -6.09 -10.57 12.08
N TYR A 99 -5.10 -9.69 11.89
CA TYR A 99 -3.76 -10.11 11.47
C TYR A 99 -3.14 -11.03 12.53
N LYS A 100 -2.54 -12.14 12.09
CA LYS A 100 -1.80 -13.05 12.97
C LYS A 100 -0.41 -13.32 12.38
N ALA A 101 0.61 -13.08 13.21
CA ALA A 101 2.01 -13.40 12.91
C ALA A 101 2.36 -14.82 13.37
N LEU A 102 3.03 -15.57 12.50
CA LEU A 102 3.59 -16.89 12.73
C LEU A 102 5.10 -16.76 12.83
N HIS A 103 5.63 -16.82 14.05
CA HIS A 103 7.04 -16.60 14.33
C HIS A 103 7.85 -17.88 14.17
N ILE A 104 9.00 -17.77 13.51
CA ILE A 104 9.98 -18.85 13.33
C ILE A 104 11.31 -18.41 13.97
N ASP A 105 11.61 -18.98 15.13
CA ASP A 105 12.83 -18.70 15.88
C ASP A 105 14.00 -19.54 15.36
N ILE A 106 14.89 -18.87 14.63
CA ILE A 106 16.06 -19.48 14.00
C ILE A 106 17.18 -19.84 14.99
N SER A 107 17.08 -19.41 16.25
CA SER A 107 18.04 -19.77 17.30
C SER A 107 17.89 -21.22 17.80
N LYS A 108 16.77 -21.88 17.47
CA LYS A 108 16.41 -23.20 18.00
C LYS A 108 17.04 -24.39 17.25
N GLY A 109 17.88 -24.13 16.25
CA GLY A 109 18.55 -25.16 15.46
C GLY A 109 17.68 -25.76 14.36
N TYR A 110 18.31 -26.45 13.41
CA TYR A 110 17.72 -26.86 12.14
C TYR A 110 16.40 -27.65 12.28
N ASP A 111 16.37 -28.72 13.07
CA ASP A 111 15.17 -29.57 13.19
C ASP A 111 13.98 -28.81 13.80
N SER A 112 14.25 -27.99 14.82
CA SER A 112 13.22 -27.16 15.46
C SER A 112 12.69 -26.08 14.52
N VAL A 113 13.57 -25.45 13.73
CA VAL A 113 13.17 -24.48 12.70
C VAL A 113 12.27 -25.13 11.65
N ASN A 114 12.62 -26.35 11.20
CA ASN A 114 11.80 -27.08 10.25
C ASN A 114 10.41 -27.43 10.82
N ALA A 115 10.35 -27.88 12.08
CA ALA A 115 9.08 -28.14 12.75
C ALA A 115 8.23 -26.87 12.88
N GLN A 116 8.83 -25.71 13.18
CA GLN A 116 8.13 -24.42 13.21
C GLN A 116 7.58 -24.01 11.84
N ILE A 117 8.36 -24.20 10.77
CA ILE A 117 7.91 -23.98 9.39
C ILE A 117 6.71 -24.87 9.09
N ASP A 118 6.76 -26.15 9.45
CA ASP A 118 5.69 -27.11 9.15
C ASP A 118 4.39 -26.77 9.92
N MET A 119 4.51 -26.33 11.18
CA MET A 119 3.36 -25.80 11.95
C MET A 119 2.77 -24.54 11.30
N ALA A 120 3.61 -23.62 10.83
CA ALA A 120 3.14 -22.41 10.16
C ALA A 120 2.41 -22.74 8.85
N VAL A 121 2.92 -23.69 8.06
CA VAL A 121 2.27 -24.18 6.83
C VAL A 121 0.90 -24.79 7.13
N GLU A 122 0.78 -25.60 8.19
CA GLU A 122 -0.49 -26.23 8.55
C GLU A 122 -1.53 -25.20 9.01
N GLU A 123 -1.12 -24.20 9.77
CA GLU A 123 -2.00 -23.09 10.18
C GLU A 123 -2.52 -22.32 8.96
N ILE A 124 -1.65 -22.00 7.99
CA ILE A 124 -2.02 -21.30 6.76
C ILE A 124 -3.03 -22.11 5.95
N ARG A 125 -2.79 -23.42 5.79
CA ARG A 125 -3.73 -24.32 5.08
C ARG A 125 -5.07 -24.41 5.78
N SER A 126 -5.06 -24.59 7.10
CA SER A 126 -6.28 -24.69 7.90
C SER A 126 -7.13 -23.44 7.78
N GLU A 127 -6.51 -22.26 7.87
CA GLU A 127 -7.22 -20.99 7.73
C GLU A 127 -7.73 -20.76 6.29
N ALA A 128 -6.94 -21.12 5.27
CA ALA A 128 -7.38 -21.05 3.88
C ALA A 128 -8.60 -21.94 3.63
N GLN A 129 -8.58 -23.18 4.13
CA GLN A 129 -9.70 -24.11 4.01
C GLN A 129 -10.93 -23.59 4.76
N ARG A 130 -10.77 -23.11 5.99
CA ARG A 130 -11.86 -22.52 6.78
C ARG A 130 -12.55 -21.38 6.04
N ARG A 131 -11.78 -20.50 5.38
CA ARG A 131 -12.32 -19.39 4.57
C ARG A 131 -12.99 -19.85 3.29
N LYS A 132 -12.43 -20.85 2.60
CA LYS A 132 -13.05 -21.50 1.44
C LYS A 132 -14.42 -22.09 1.81
N ASP A 133 -14.50 -22.82 2.93
CA ASP A 133 -15.73 -23.42 3.43
C ASP A 133 -16.78 -22.37 3.82
N ALA A 134 -16.34 -21.20 4.29
CA ALA A 134 -17.20 -20.06 4.62
C ALA A 134 -17.63 -19.22 3.40
N GLY A 135 -17.10 -19.48 2.21
CA GLY A 135 -17.30 -18.63 1.02
C GLY A 135 -16.61 -17.26 1.10
N ASP A 136 -15.69 -17.09 2.05
CA ASP A 136 -14.91 -15.87 2.29
C ASP A 136 -13.46 -16.04 1.78
N PHE A 137 -13.32 -16.60 0.58
CA PHE A 137 -12.03 -16.83 -0.04
C PHE A 137 -12.08 -16.47 -1.52
N THR A 138 -11.25 -15.51 -1.91
CA THR A 138 -11.03 -15.16 -3.32
C THR A 138 -9.70 -15.76 -3.75
N GLU A 139 -9.70 -16.65 -4.74
CA GLU A 139 -8.48 -17.27 -5.24
C GLU A 139 -7.57 -16.25 -5.92
N TRP A 140 -6.25 -16.45 -5.77
CA TRP A 140 -5.27 -15.62 -6.44
C TRP A 140 -5.17 -15.97 -7.92
N SER A 141 -5.54 -15.01 -8.77
CA SER A 141 -5.39 -15.10 -10.21
C SER A 141 -4.52 -13.95 -10.74
N PRO A 142 -3.20 -14.16 -10.93
CA PRO A 142 -2.30 -13.14 -11.46
C PRO A 142 -2.51 -12.85 -12.96
N ASP A 143 -3.20 -13.75 -13.67
CA ASP A 143 -3.47 -13.65 -15.10
C ASP A 143 -4.88 -13.11 -15.41
N ALA A 144 -5.70 -12.83 -14.38
CA ALA A 144 -6.98 -12.15 -14.56
C ALA A 144 -6.73 -10.76 -15.17
N GLY A 145 -7.26 -10.52 -16.37
CA GLY A 145 -7.15 -9.23 -17.04
C GLY A 145 -7.85 -8.10 -16.26
N ASP A 146 -7.35 -6.88 -16.42
CA ASP A 146 -7.86 -5.64 -15.79
C ASP A 146 -9.26 -5.21 -16.30
N GLU A 147 -9.93 -6.02 -17.13
CA GLU A 147 -11.11 -5.62 -17.93
C GLU A 147 -12.36 -5.34 -17.10
N THR A 148 -12.43 -5.83 -15.85
CA THR A 148 -13.58 -5.65 -14.95
C THR A 148 -13.21 -4.92 -13.67
N LYS A 149 -12.12 -4.14 -13.69
CA LYS A 149 -11.47 -3.57 -12.49
C LYS A 149 -12.41 -2.82 -11.54
N LEU A 150 -13.46 -2.17 -12.07
CA LEU A 150 -14.46 -1.44 -11.29
C LEU A 150 -15.89 -2.00 -11.41
N ASP A 151 -16.08 -3.15 -12.07
CA ASP A 151 -17.42 -3.67 -12.32
C ASP A 151 -18.13 -4.05 -11.02
N GLY A 152 -19.39 -3.61 -10.90
CA GLY A 152 -20.21 -3.82 -9.69
C GLY A 152 -19.77 -3.02 -8.46
N ARG A 153 -18.64 -2.30 -8.50
CA ARG A 153 -18.19 -1.45 -7.38
C ARG A 153 -18.95 -0.13 -7.36
N GLN A 154 -19.37 0.29 -6.17
CA GLN A 154 -19.99 1.60 -5.94
C GLN A 154 -18.98 2.64 -5.44
N SER A 155 -17.83 2.20 -4.94
CA SER A 155 -16.76 3.05 -4.41
C SER A 155 -15.40 2.41 -4.64
N ILE A 156 -14.37 3.25 -4.58
CA ILE A 156 -12.99 2.85 -4.39
C ILE A 156 -12.57 3.12 -2.95
N SER A 157 -11.66 2.31 -2.43
CA SER A 157 -11.11 2.40 -1.09
C SER A 157 -9.59 2.28 -1.10
N VAL A 158 -8.95 2.87 -0.09
CA VAL A 158 -7.52 2.62 0.19
C VAL A 158 -7.33 1.12 0.40
N GLY A 159 -6.27 0.54 -0.16
CA GLY A 159 -5.98 -0.89 -0.05
C GLY A 159 -6.71 -1.79 -1.06
N ASP A 160 -7.60 -1.25 -1.91
CA ASP A 160 -8.27 -2.05 -2.96
C ASP A 160 -7.30 -2.67 -4.00
N GLY A 161 -6.02 -2.24 -4.00
CA GLY A 161 -5.02 -2.66 -4.98
C GLY A 161 -5.24 -2.09 -6.39
N LEU A 162 -6.27 -1.25 -6.59
CA LEU A 162 -6.63 -0.67 -7.89
C LEU A 162 -5.54 0.30 -8.36
N SER A 163 -4.97 0.05 -9.54
CA SER A 163 -3.97 0.90 -10.19
C SER A 163 -4.47 1.47 -11.52
N PHE A 164 -4.48 2.78 -11.69
CA PHE A 164 -4.91 3.44 -12.93
C PHE A 164 -3.70 3.94 -13.70
N ARG A 165 -3.62 3.65 -15.00
CA ARG A 165 -2.42 3.95 -15.77
C ARG A 165 -2.15 5.46 -15.90
N THR A 166 -3.20 6.26 -16.07
CA THR A 166 -3.09 7.71 -16.27
C THR A 166 -4.08 8.51 -15.42
N ILE A 167 -3.83 9.82 -15.30
CA ILE A 167 -4.79 10.77 -14.70
C ILE A 167 -6.12 10.74 -15.47
N CYS A 168 -6.05 10.60 -16.80
CA CYS A 168 -7.22 10.51 -17.67
C CYS A 168 -8.08 9.29 -17.32
N ASP A 169 -7.44 8.14 -17.08
CA ASP A 169 -8.11 6.90 -16.68
C ASP A 169 -8.86 7.08 -15.36
N VAL A 170 -8.20 7.66 -14.33
CA VAL A 170 -8.88 8.00 -13.06
C VAL A 170 -10.09 8.90 -13.30
N CYS A 171 -9.94 9.94 -14.12
CA CYS A 171 -11.03 10.89 -14.35
C CYS A 171 -12.22 10.26 -15.07
N ASN A 172 -11.98 9.34 -15.99
CA ASN A 172 -13.04 8.71 -16.75
C ASN A 172 -13.67 7.56 -15.96
N GLU A 173 -12.86 6.73 -15.34
CA GLU A 173 -13.32 5.53 -14.64
C GLU A 173 -13.97 5.84 -13.28
N VAL A 174 -13.44 6.82 -12.52
CA VAL A 174 -13.91 7.15 -11.17
C VAL A 174 -14.80 8.38 -11.15
N PHE A 175 -14.50 9.42 -11.94
CA PHE A 175 -15.23 10.69 -11.88
C PHE A 175 -16.24 10.89 -13.01
N ASP A 176 -16.26 10.00 -13.99
CA ASP A 176 -17.08 10.08 -15.21
C ASP A 176 -16.96 11.43 -15.91
N SER A 177 -15.71 11.84 -16.13
CA SER A 177 -15.39 13.17 -16.67
C SER A 177 -15.42 13.24 -18.20
N GLY A 178 -15.32 12.11 -18.92
CA GLY A 178 -15.29 12.09 -20.39
C GLY A 178 -14.10 12.82 -21.04
N TYR A 179 -12.96 12.91 -20.35
CA TYR A 179 -11.75 13.52 -20.90
C TYR A 179 -11.11 12.65 -21.98
N GLN A 180 -10.62 13.29 -23.05
CA GLN A 180 -9.77 12.65 -24.06
C GLN A 180 -8.27 12.69 -23.70
N GLY A 181 -7.92 13.56 -22.76
CA GLY A 181 -6.57 13.69 -22.21
C GLY A 181 -6.57 14.65 -21.02
N GLN A 182 -5.84 14.30 -19.97
CA GLN A 182 -5.66 15.13 -18.78
C GLN A 182 -4.29 14.85 -18.16
N GLN A 183 -3.55 15.92 -17.86
CA GLN A 183 -2.19 15.86 -17.32
C GLN A 183 -1.96 16.81 -16.13
N HIS A 184 -2.92 17.69 -15.83
CA HIS A 184 -2.81 18.59 -14.68
C HIS A 184 -2.88 17.81 -13.38
N ALA A 185 -1.97 18.12 -12.46
CA ALA A 185 -1.86 17.43 -11.18
C ALA A 185 -2.89 17.90 -10.14
N TYR A 186 -3.51 19.06 -10.33
CA TYR A 186 -4.46 19.64 -9.39
C TYR A 186 -5.52 20.43 -10.14
N PHE A 187 -6.77 19.96 -10.09
CA PHE A 187 -7.89 20.59 -10.79
C PHE A 187 -9.22 20.08 -10.25
N ARG A 188 -10.32 20.72 -10.66
CA ARG A 188 -11.68 20.20 -10.44
C ARG A 188 -12.11 19.41 -11.68
N PRO A 189 -12.26 18.08 -11.60
CA PRO A 189 -12.83 17.29 -12.69
C PRO A 189 -14.20 17.81 -13.12
N GLN A 190 -14.54 17.64 -14.40
CA GLN A 190 -15.84 18.02 -14.95
C GLN A 190 -16.91 16.94 -14.65
N GLY A 191 -18.11 17.09 -15.23
CA GLY A 191 -19.15 16.07 -15.12
C GLY A 191 -19.74 15.95 -13.70
N PRO A 192 -20.11 14.73 -13.27
CA PRO A 192 -20.71 14.46 -11.96
C PRO A 192 -19.89 14.98 -10.79
N PHE A 193 -18.55 14.90 -10.86
CA PHE A 193 -17.67 15.38 -9.79
C PHE A 193 -17.93 16.86 -9.46
N ARG A 194 -17.94 17.72 -10.49
CA ARG A 194 -18.14 19.16 -10.30
C ARG A 194 -19.52 19.50 -9.71
N LYS A 195 -20.53 18.69 -10.01
CA LYS A 195 -21.91 18.87 -9.55
C LYS A 195 -22.06 18.45 -8.09
N SER A 196 -21.57 17.26 -7.76
CA SER A 196 -21.75 16.63 -6.44
C SER A 196 -20.73 17.10 -5.40
N TYR A 197 -19.54 17.52 -5.84
CA TYR A 197 -18.42 17.90 -4.96
C TYR A 197 -17.83 19.27 -5.32
N PRO A 198 -18.61 20.37 -5.27
CA PRO A 198 -18.18 21.69 -5.73
C PRO A 198 -17.04 22.29 -4.91
N SER A 199 -16.85 21.87 -3.65
CA SER A 199 -15.75 22.28 -2.76
C SER A 199 -14.54 21.35 -2.82
N TYR A 200 -14.55 20.34 -3.68
CA TYR A 200 -13.47 19.36 -3.79
C TYR A 200 -12.62 19.61 -5.03
N MET A 201 -11.41 19.09 -4.97
CA MET A 201 -10.43 19.07 -6.03
C MET A 201 -9.86 17.65 -6.16
N ALA A 202 -9.56 17.22 -7.38
CA ALA A 202 -8.75 16.03 -7.58
C ALA A 202 -7.27 16.42 -7.53
N TRP A 203 -6.48 15.63 -6.81
CA TRP A 203 -5.05 15.88 -6.65
C TRP A 203 -4.23 14.63 -6.99
N PHE A 204 -3.33 14.80 -7.94
CA PHE A 204 -2.41 13.82 -8.48
C PHE A 204 -0.97 14.29 -8.23
N PRO A 205 -0.50 14.29 -6.98
CA PRO A 205 0.81 14.85 -6.65
C PRO A 205 1.91 14.18 -7.48
N THR A 206 2.72 15.00 -8.14
CA THR A 206 3.77 14.54 -9.06
C THR A 206 4.88 13.77 -8.36
N LYS A 207 5.10 14.04 -7.06
CA LYS A 207 5.83 13.18 -6.13
C LYS A 207 5.27 13.35 -4.73
N MET A 208 5.19 12.23 -4.02
CA MET A 208 4.99 12.12 -2.58
C MET A 208 6.13 11.26 -2.04
N ALA A 209 6.65 11.59 -0.88
CA ALA A 209 7.68 10.82 -0.20
C ALA A 209 7.27 10.59 1.25
N VAL A 210 7.70 9.47 1.82
CA VAL A 210 7.63 9.27 3.27
C VAL A 210 8.71 10.11 3.96
N GLU A 211 9.85 10.33 3.29
CA GLU A 211 10.92 11.23 3.73
C GLU A 211 11.47 12.16 2.62
N GLY A 212 11.44 13.47 2.88
CA GLY A 212 12.58 14.39 2.71
C GLY A 212 13.19 14.71 1.34
N LYS A 213 12.75 14.18 0.19
CA LYS A 213 13.34 14.60 -1.11
C LYS A 213 12.30 14.89 -2.19
N GLY A 214 12.09 16.18 -2.44
CA GLY A 214 11.23 16.72 -3.48
C GLY A 214 11.84 16.62 -4.88
N ARG A 215 11.09 17.01 -5.90
CA ARG A 215 11.63 17.24 -7.26
C ARG A 215 10.83 18.37 -7.90
N LYS A 216 11.51 19.28 -8.62
CA LYS A 216 10.92 20.50 -9.23
C LYS A 216 10.34 21.48 -8.20
N GLY A 217 11.00 21.63 -7.05
CA GLY A 217 10.66 22.63 -6.03
C GLY A 217 9.44 22.31 -5.16
N TRP A 218 8.72 21.20 -5.38
CA TRP A 218 7.65 20.72 -4.47
C TRP A 218 8.13 19.53 -3.63
N LEU A 219 7.79 19.55 -2.35
CA LEU A 219 8.07 18.52 -1.36
C LEU A 219 6.76 18.16 -0.64
N ASN A 220 6.15 17.05 -1.05
CA ASN A 220 4.98 16.49 -0.39
C ASN A 220 5.41 15.30 0.47
N ILE A 221 5.09 15.34 1.76
CA ILE A 221 5.44 14.33 2.73
C ILE A 221 4.18 13.63 3.21
N VAL A 222 4.13 12.30 3.14
CA VAL A 222 3.04 11.49 3.69
C VAL A 222 3.50 10.85 5.00
N SER A 223 2.61 10.77 6.00
CA SER A 223 2.90 10.03 7.24
C SER A 223 2.94 8.51 7.00
N PRO A 224 3.66 7.74 7.85
CA PRO A 224 3.78 6.29 7.69
C PRO A 224 2.47 5.48 7.70
N ASP A 225 1.40 6.04 8.28
CA ASP A 225 0.04 5.46 8.31
C ASP A 225 -0.85 5.94 7.14
N GLY A 226 -0.32 6.82 6.30
CA GLY A 226 -1.03 7.44 5.16
C GLY A 226 -2.07 8.49 5.55
N SER A 227 -2.24 8.83 6.83
CA SER A 227 -3.34 9.67 7.30
C SER A 227 -3.09 11.18 7.20
N VAL A 228 -1.83 11.59 7.02
CA VAL A 228 -1.42 12.99 6.98
C VAL A 228 -0.59 13.26 5.73
N ILE A 229 -0.86 14.39 5.07
CA ILE A 229 -0.01 14.92 3.99
C ILE A 229 0.47 16.32 4.39
N CYS A 230 1.76 16.58 4.26
CA CYS A 230 2.36 17.91 4.36
C CYS A 230 2.79 18.35 2.95
N GLU A 231 2.15 19.39 2.42
CA GLU A 231 2.45 19.97 1.11
C GLU A 231 3.29 21.24 1.28
N GLY A 232 4.39 21.35 0.55
CA GLY A 232 5.24 22.53 0.61
C GLY A 232 6.17 22.65 -0.59
N ARG A 233 6.86 23.78 -0.67
CA ARG A 233 7.90 24.02 -1.67
C ARG A 233 9.27 24.02 -1.02
N GLU A 234 10.26 23.41 -1.64
CA GLU A 234 11.59 23.28 -1.05
C GLU A 234 12.20 24.64 -0.69
N GLY A 235 12.51 24.86 0.60
CA GLY A 235 13.10 26.11 1.09
C GLY A 235 12.10 27.27 1.27
N GLU A 236 10.80 27.05 1.04
CA GLU A 236 9.76 28.07 1.19
C GLU A 236 8.77 27.67 2.28
N ASN A 237 8.52 28.57 3.23
CA ASN A 237 7.46 28.39 4.21
C ASN A 237 6.10 28.60 3.53
N TYR A 238 5.14 27.74 3.82
CA TYR A 238 3.77 27.96 3.42
C TYR A 238 3.16 29.11 4.24
N GLU A 239 2.76 30.18 3.55
CA GLU A 239 2.21 31.39 4.17
C GLU A 239 0.67 31.49 4.09
N GLY A 240 0.01 30.50 3.50
CA GLY A 240 -1.43 30.54 3.23
C GLY A 240 -1.75 30.99 1.81
N ASP A 241 -2.55 30.20 1.11
CA ASP A 241 -3.06 30.49 -0.25
C ASP A 241 -4.59 30.69 -0.28
N GLY A 242 -5.24 30.63 0.90
CA GLY A 242 -6.69 30.74 1.04
C GLY A 242 -7.48 29.54 0.51
N ASP A 243 -6.81 28.51 -0.01
CA ASP A 243 -7.47 27.32 -0.50
C ASP A 243 -7.93 26.46 0.70
N SER A 244 -9.21 26.15 0.72
CA SER A 244 -9.87 25.34 1.75
C SER A 244 -10.48 24.07 1.17
N SER A 245 -10.19 23.77 -0.10
CA SER A 245 -10.80 22.65 -0.83
C SER A 245 -10.37 21.31 -0.24
N ALA A 246 -11.33 20.41 -0.07
CA ALA A 246 -11.01 19.00 0.17
C ALA A 246 -10.39 18.37 -1.09
N ARG A 247 -9.52 17.39 -0.90
CA ARG A 247 -8.74 16.76 -1.98
C ARG A 247 -9.05 15.26 -2.07
N VAL A 248 -9.47 14.81 -3.24
CA VAL A 248 -9.50 13.38 -3.58
C VAL A 248 -8.13 13.03 -4.17
N VAL A 249 -7.34 12.25 -3.44
CA VAL A 249 -5.90 12.12 -3.70
C VAL A 249 -5.58 10.79 -4.37
N PHE A 250 -4.89 10.85 -5.51
CA PHE A 250 -4.34 9.70 -6.22
C PHE A 250 -2.84 9.85 -6.39
N VAL A 251 -2.07 8.95 -5.81
CA VAL A 251 -0.60 9.01 -5.86
C VAL A 251 -0.05 8.08 -6.95
N MET A 252 0.95 8.55 -7.69
CA MET A 252 1.68 7.68 -8.63
C MET A 252 2.69 6.83 -7.87
N VAL A 253 2.57 5.52 -8.00
CA VAL A 253 3.42 4.53 -7.34
C VAL A 253 3.91 3.52 -8.37
N LYS A 254 5.11 2.98 -8.14
CA LYS A 254 5.66 1.89 -8.93
C LYS A 254 5.62 0.63 -8.08
N ASP A 255 4.94 -0.40 -8.58
CA ASP A 255 4.94 -1.71 -7.94
C ASP A 255 6.37 -2.30 -8.00
N PRO A 256 6.96 -2.69 -6.86
CA PRO A 256 8.34 -3.18 -6.82
C PRO A 256 8.51 -4.57 -7.43
N ILE A 257 7.45 -5.38 -7.51
CA ILE A 257 7.47 -6.73 -8.08
C ILE A 257 7.24 -6.64 -9.59
N THR A 258 6.13 -6.05 -10.01
CA THR A 258 5.76 -5.99 -11.42
C THR A 258 6.58 -4.96 -12.18
N GLY A 259 7.04 -3.91 -11.50
CA GLY A 259 7.72 -2.77 -12.10
C GLY A 259 6.79 -1.78 -12.81
N VAL A 260 5.47 -2.02 -12.76
CA VAL A 260 4.45 -1.18 -13.39
C VAL A 260 4.18 0.04 -12.52
N SER A 261 4.09 1.22 -13.15
CA SER A 261 3.65 2.44 -12.47
C SER A 261 2.18 2.71 -12.74
N GLY A 262 1.47 3.19 -11.73
CA GLY A 262 0.09 3.66 -11.86
C GLY A 262 -0.32 4.55 -10.70
N TYR A 263 -1.49 5.15 -10.84
CA TYR A 263 -2.15 5.98 -9.85
C TYR A 263 -3.00 5.13 -8.92
N HIS A 264 -2.83 5.33 -7.62
CA HIS A 264 -3.55 4.62 -6.57
C HIS A 264 -4.26 5.61 -5.67
N PHE A 265 -5.47 5.27 -5.24
CA PHE A 265 -6.25 6.11 -4.34
C PHE A 265 -5.64 6.09 -2.93
N LEU A 266 -5.32 7.28 -2.40
CA LEU A 266 -4.75 7.45 -1.06
C LEU A 266 -5.78 7.92 -0.03
N GLY A 267 -6.96 8.34 -0.47
CA GLY A 267 -8.03 8.83 0.38
C GLY A 267 -8.52 10.22 0.02
N VAL A 268 -9.46 10.70 0.83
CA VAL A 268 -9.98 12.06 0.80
C VAL A 268 -9.39 12.86 1.95
N PHE A 269 -8.87 14.05 1.68
CA PHE A 269 -8.10 14.85 2.63
C PHE A 269 -8.66 16.27 2.74
N GLU A 270 -8.59 16.85 3.94
CA GLU A 270 -8.92 18.25 4.18
C GLU A 270 -7.74 19.03 4.72
N PRO A 271 -7.60 20.32 4.35
CA PRO A 271 -6.59 21.19 4.94
C PRO A 271 -6.88 21.43 6.43
N ARG A 272 -5.84 21.33 7.26
CA ARG A 272 -5.89 21.45 8.73
C ARG A 272 -4.80 22.38 9.25
N GLY A 273 -4.59 23.51 8.56
CA GLY A 273 -3.62 24.53 8.93
C GLY A 273 -2.21 24.21 8.44
N THR A 274 -1.22 24.44 9.29
CA THR A 274 0.20 24.21 8.97
C THR A 274 0.86 23.24 9.93
N LYS A 275 1.99 22.68 9.50
CA LYS A 275 2.86 21.84 10.33
C LYS A 275 4.30 22.17 10.03
N GLU A 276 5.10 22.38 11.07
CA GLU A 276 6.54 22.52 10.93
C GLU A 276 7.18 21.14 10.77
N VAL A 277 8.01 20.99 9.75
CA VAL A 277 8.82 19.79 9.50
C VAL A 277 10.24 20.26 9.19
N ASN A 278 11.21 19.88 10.01
CA ASN A 278 12.63 20.25 9.87
C ASN A 278 12.86 21.77 9.72
N GLY A 279 12.15 22.59 10.49
CA GLY A 279 12.29 24.05 10.49
C GLY A 279 11.61 24.77 9.31
N GLN A 280 10.86 24.05 8.47
CA GLN A 280 10.05 24.62 7.39
C GLN A 280 8.56 24.38 7.65
N GLN A 281 7.73 25.38 7.39
CA GLN A 281 6.27 25.30 7.51
C GLN A 281 5.64 24.74 6.23
N TYR A 282 4.83 23.69 6.40
CA TYR A 282 4.08 23.04 5.32
C TYR A 282 2.59 23.25 5.51
N ARG A 283 1.83 23.22 4.42
CA ARG A 283 0.37 23.09 4.46
C ARG A 283 0.02 21.67 4.92
N LEU A 284 -0.77 21.56 5.98
CA LEU A 284 -1.15 20.28 6.57
C LEU A 284 -2.50 19.81 6.03
N TYR A 285 -2.57 18.55 5.63
CA TYR A 285 -3.81 17.84 5.33
C TYR A 285 -4.00 16.64 6.25
N ARG A 286 -5.25 16.36 6.62
CA ARG A 286 -5.63 15.11 7.30
C ARG A 286 -6.64 14.34 6.48
N ARG A 287 -6.49 13.02 6.42
CA ARG A 287 -7.43 12.10 5.79
C ARG A 287 -8.75 12.14 6.56
N ILE A 288 -9.84 12.31 5.84
CA ILE A 288 -11.22 12.35 6.37
C ILE A 288 -12.07 11.19 5.87
N ALA A 289 -11.65 10.52 4.78
CA ALA A 289 -12.27 9.29 4.31
C ALA A 289 -11.24 8.41 3.60
N GLU A 290 -11.40 7.09 3.76
CA GLU A 290 -10.61 6.06 3.10
C GLU A 290 -11.32 5.48 1.87
N SER A 291 -12.53 5.95 1.59
CA SER A 291 -13.29 5.59 0.39
C SER A 291 -13.82 6.83 -0.33
N PHE A 292 -14.06 6.68 -1.63
CA PHE A 292 -14.70 7.68 -2.47
C PHE A 292 -15.66 6.98 -3.45
N PRO A 293 -16.89 7.50 -3.65
CA PRO A 293 -17.84 6.89 -4.56
C PRO A 293 -17.35 6.95 -6.01
N ILE A 294 -17.59 5.89 -6.75
CA ILE A 294 -17.41 5.87 -8.20
C ILE A 294 -18.61 6.59 -8.80
N LEU A 295 -18.35 7.69 -9.49
CA LEU A 295 -19.39 8.53 -10.06
C LEU A 295 -19.84 7.99 -11.41
N ARG A 296 -21.13 8.18 -11.68
CA ARG A 296 -21.80 7.85 -12.93
C ARG A 296 -22.78 9.00 -13.23
N GLY A 297 -22.71 9.55 -14.43
CA GLY A 297 -23.45 10.72 -14.90
C GLY A 297 -24.70 10.41 -15.69
#